data_AF-A0AAX2QC31-F1
#
_entry.id   AF-A0AAX2QC31-F1
#
_cell.length_a   1.000
_cell.length_b   1.000
_cell.length_c   1.000
_cell.angle_alpha   90.00
_cell.angle_beta   90.00
_cell.angle_gamma   90.00
#
_symmetry.space_group_name_H-M   'P 1'
#
loop_
_entity.id
_entity.type
_entity.pdbx_description
1 polymer ?
#
loop_
_entity_poly.entity_id
_entity_poly.type
_entity_poly.pdbx_seq_one_letter_code
_entity_poly.pdbx_strand_id
1 'polypeptide(L)'
;MSDATDELPDDLASALTLLAEARTRRITAEAEAATAKAQAASAKALVSHSEALIARLKLEIEKVRRELYGSRSERKARLLEQMERSSRNWRLTLEKTNWRQRLRPKPRRSGLSSASVHHGNHSLNICRASVSLSRPRRAALVAVRGKLSKLGEDITETLEVIPRQWKVIQTVREKFTCRECEKITQPPAPFHVTPRGFAGPSLLAMILFEKFAQHQPLNRQSERYAREGIDLSLSTLANQVGACAAALKPIHSLIEAHVLAAERLHGDDTTVPILAKGKTDTGRVWTYARDDQPVRRAIAARGSLLCFARSTTRASRAPLEDLHRHSAG
;
A
#
# COMPACT_ATOMS: atom_id res chain seq x y z
N MET A 1 40.38 -71.72 11.26
CA MET A 1 40.25 -73.17 10.96
C MET A 1 39.94 -73.24 9.48
N SER A 2 40.84 -73.52 8.55
CA SER A 2 42.10 -74.29 8.52
C SER A 2 43.38 -73.45 8.63
N ASP A 3 44.41 -74.03 9.25
CA ASP A 3 45.78 -73.50 9.27
C ASP A 3 46.39 -73.61 7.87
N ALA A 4 46.84 -72.50 7.29
CA ALA A 4 47.47 -72.43 5.97
C ALA A 4 49.00 -72.44 6.08
N THR A 5 49.54 -73.22 7.03
CA THR A 5 50.99 -73.33 7.29
C THR A 5 51.63 -74.56 6.65
N ASP A 6 50.87 -75.43 5.99
CA ASP A 6 51.33 -76.75 5.50
C ASP A 6 51.92 -76.76 4.07
N GLU A 7 52.07 -75.61 3.42
CA GLU A 7 52.65 -75.52 2.07
C GLU A 7 53.69 -74.38 1.96
N LEU A 8 54.67 -74.34 2.88
CA LEU A 8 55.82 -73.45 2.74
C LEU A 8 56.94 -74.18 1.98
N PRO A 9 57.36 -73.70 0.79
CA PRO A 9 58.44 -74.32 0.03
C PRO A 9 59.78 -74.26 0.79
N ASP A 10 60.54 -75.36 0.82
CA ASP A 10 61.89 -75.41 1.41
C ASP A 10 62.93 -74.59 0.61
N ASP A 11 62.59 -74.18 -0.62
CA ASP A 11 63.46 -73.42 -1.52
C ASP A 11 63.26 -71.90 -1.38
N LEU A 12 64.36 -71.17 -1.13
CA LEU A 12 64.38 -69.70 -0.96
C LEU A 12 63.75 -68.96 -2.16
N ALA A 13 63.93 -69.45 -3.38
CA ALA A 13 63.37 -68.85 -4.60
C ALA A 13 61.84 -68.91 -4.63
N SER A 14 61.26 -70.02 -4.19
CA SER A 14 59.81 -70.24 -4.10
C SER A 14 59.19 -69.43 -2.96
N ALA A 15 59.90 -69.25 -1.85
CA ALA A 15 59.48 -68.34 -0.78
C ALA A 15 59.47 -66.86 -1.21
N LEU A 16 60.47 -66.41 -1.99
CA LEU A 16 60.54 -65.04 -2.50
C LEU A 16 59.44 -64.72 -3.52
N THR A 17 59.06 -65.69 -4.36
CA THR A 17 57.96 -65.52 -5.33
C THR A 17 56.60 -65.42 -4.64
N LEU A 18 56.32 -66.28 -3.64
CA LEU A 18 55.11 -66.17 -2.81
C LEU A 18 55.05 -64.84 -2.05
N LEU A 19 56.19 -64.33 -1.55
CA LEU A 19 56.27 -63.01 -0.91
C LEU A 19 55.99 -61.86 -1.90
N ALA A 20 56.45 -61.97 -3.15
CA ALA A 20 56.16 -60.99 -4.20
C ALA A 20 54.67 -61.00 -4.57
N GLU A 21 54.06 -62.18 -4.69
CA GLU A 21 52.61 -62.32 -4.91
C GLU A 21 51.78 -61.79 -3.74
N ALA A 22 52.18 -62.06 -2.50
CA ALA A 22 51.51 -61.52 -1.32
C ALA A 22 51.62 -59.98 -1.26
N ARG A 23 52.78 -59.41 -1.64
CA ARG A 23 52.97 -57.95 -1.72
C ARG A 23 52.12 -57.31 -2.81
N THR A 24 52.02 -57.91 -3.99
CA THR A 24 51.18 -57.40 -5.09
C THR A 24 49.70 -57.49 -4.75
N ARG A 25 49.24 -58.58 -4.13
CA ARG A 25 47.87 -58.71 -3.59
C ARG A 25 47.57 -57.65 -2.53
N ARG A 26 48.53 -57.33 -1.66
CA ARG A 26 48.37 -56.27 -0.67
C ARG A 26 48.29 -54.88 -1.30
N ILE A 27 49.15 -54.57 -2.27
CA ILE A 27 49.14 -53.28 -2.97
C ILE A 27 47.84 -53.08 -3.75
N THR A 28 47.37 -54.13 -4.43
CA THR A 28 46.08 -54.09 -5.16
C THR A 28 44.90 -53.93 -4.20
N ALA A 29 44.86 -54.66 -3.10
CA ALA A 29 43.84 -54.50 -2.06
C ALA A 29 43.89 -53.10 -1.40
N GLU A 30 45.07 -52.53 -1.15
CA GLU A 30 45.23 -51.17 -0.63
C GLU A 30 44.76 -50.12 -1.64
N ALA A 31 44.99 -50.32 -2.94
CA ALA A 31 44.50 -49.44 -4.01
C ALA A 31 42.97 -49.52 -4.18
N GLU A 32 42.38 -50.72 -4.13
CA GLU A 32 40.93 -50.93 -4.14
C GLU A 32 40.27 -50.29 -2.90
N ALA A 33 40.86 -50.45 -1.72
CA ALA A 33 40.39 -49.80 -0.50
C ALA A 33 40.47 -48.26 -0.60
N ALA A 34 41.51 -47.71 -1.24
CA ALA A 34 41.65 -46.28 -1.45
C ALA A 34 40.59 -45.73 -2.42
N THR A 35 40.31 -46.44 -3.52
CA THR A 35 39.26 -46.04 -4.48
C THR A 35 37.86 -46.17 -3.88
N ALA A 36 37.59 -47.22 -3.11
CA ALA A 36 36.33 -47.38 -2.38
C ALA A 36 36.12 -46.25 -1.35
N LYS A 37 37.17 -45.85 -0.63
CA LYS A 37 37.12 -44.70 0.29
C LYS A 37 36.85 -43.38 -0.45
N ALA A 38 37.45 -43.18 -1.62
CA ALA A 38 37.23 -41.99 -2.45
C ALA A 38 35.79 -41.93 -2.99
N GLN A 39 35.24 -43.07 -3.44
CA GLN A 39 33.84 -43.18 -3.88
C GLN A 39 32.85 -42.98 -2.72
N ALA A 40 33.16 -43.50 -1.53
CA ALA A 40 32.34 -43.26 -0.34
C ALA A 40 32.35 -41.78 0.08
N ALA A 41 33.48 -41.08 -0.08
CA ALA A 41 33.59 -39.65 0.18
C ALA A 41 32.79 -38.82 -0.84
N SER A 42 32.85 -39.15 -2.14
CA SER A 42 32.08 -38.46 -3.18
C SER A 42 30.58 -38.70 -3.03
N ALA A 43 30.16 -39.92 -2.68
CA ALA A 43 28.77 -40.25 -2.39
C ALA A 43 28.24 -39.44 -1.18
N LYS A 44 29.01 -39.35 -0.09
CA LYS A 44 28.66 -38.52 1.08
C LYS A 44 28.52 -37.03 0.72
N ALA A 45 29.40 -36.51 -0.12
CA ALA A 45 29.31 -35.13 -0.60
C ALA A 45 28.05 -34.89 -1.43
N LEU A 46 27.67 -35.84 -2.30
CA LEU A 46 26.45 -35.75 -3.11
C LEU A 46 25.19 -35.81 -2.24
N VAL A 47 25.15 -36.70 -1.23
CA VAL A 47 24.03 -36.79 -0.28
C VAL A 47 23.88 -35.46 0.47
N SER A 48 24.98 -34.93 1.03
CA SER A 48 24.95 -33.63 1.71
C SER A 48 24.49 -32.49 0.79
N HIS A 49 24.92 -32.47 -0.47
CA HIS A 49 24.45 -31.50 -1.45
C HIS A 49 22.94 -31.63 -1.74
N SER A 50 22.45 -32.86 -1.90
CA SER A 50 21.04 -33.14 -2.13
C SER A 50 20.16 -32.76 -0.93
N GLU A 51 20.61 -33.00 0.30
CA GLU A 51 19.93 -32.59 1.52
C GLU A 51 19.83 -31.07 1.64
N ALA A 52 20.91 -30.34 1.29
CA ALA A 52 20.91 -28.88 1.25
C ALA A 52 19.92 -28.33 0.20
N LEU A 53 19.82 -28.99 -0.96
CA LEU A 53 18.89 -28.62 -2.02
C LEU A 53 17.43 -28.88 -1.59
N ILE A 54 17.15 -30.02 -0.95
CA ILE A 54 15.83 -30.32 -0.39
C ILE A 54 15.44 -29.30 0.67
N ALA A 55 16.36 -28.92 1.58
CA ALA A 55 16.11 -27.90 2.58
C ALA A 55 15.76 -26.54 1.95
N ARG A 56 16.47 -26.15 0.89
CA ARG A 56 16.18 -24.93 0.14
C ARG A 56 14.81 -24.97 -0.54
N LEU A 57 14.49 -26.05 -1.26
CA LEU A 57 13.21 -26.19 -1.95
C LEU A 57 12.02 -26.19 -0.97
N LYS A 58 12.16 -26.85 0.19
CA LYS A 58 11.15 -26.79 1.26
C LYS A 58 10.91 -25.36 1.75
N LEU A 59 11.97 -24.56 1.88
CA LEU A 59 11.86 -23.15 2.28
C LEU A 59 11.16 -22.30 1.20
N GLU A 60 11.47 -22.52 -0.09
CA GLU A 60 10.79 -21.85 -1.21
C GLU A 60 9.29 -22.22 -1.26
N ILE A 61 8.94 -23.49 -1.05
CA ILE A 61 7.54 -23.93 -0.97
C ILE A 61 6.81 -23.26 0.20
N GLU A 62 7.42 -23.19 1.38
CA GLU A 62 6.85 -22.49 2.53
C GLU A 62 6.67 -20.99 2.26
N LYS A 63 7.60 -20.36 1.55
CA LYS A 63 7.48 -18.95 1.13
C LYS A 63 6.26 -18.76 0.22
N VAL A 64 6.13 -19.57 -0.82
CA VAL A 64 4.99 -19.51 -1.76
C VAL A 64 3.68 -19.82 -1.07
N ARG A 65 3.63 -20.81 -0.18
CA ARG A 65 2.44 -21.10 0.64
C ARG A 65 2.04 -19.92 1.52
N ARG A 66 3.00 -19.18 2.09
CA ARG A 66 2.72 -17.97 2.87
C ARG A 66 2.31 -16.78 2.00
N GLU A 67 2.81 -16.68 0.77
CA GLU A 67 2.37 -15.66 -0.18
C GLU A 67 0.94 -15.90 -0.66
N LEU A 68 0.57 -17.17 -0.93
CA LEU A 68 -0.75 -17.56 -1.41
C LEU A 68 -1.81 -17.63 -0.29
N TYR A 69 -1.43 -18.10 0.91
CA TYR A 69 -2.37 -18.45 1.97
C TYR A 69 -2.11 -17.76 3.32
N GLY A 70 -1.09 -16.89 3.44
CA GLY A 70 -0.72 -16.24 4.70
C GLY A 70 -1.50 -14.96 5.01
N SER A 71 -1.81 -14.74 6.29
CA SER A 71 -2.36 -13.46 6.77
C SER A 71 -1.30 -12.36 6.69
N ARG A 72 -1.57 -11.33 5.88
CA ARG A 72 -0.68 -10.18 5.65
C ARG A 72 -0.49 -9.39 6.96
N SER A 73 0.55 -9.70 7.73
CA SER A 73 1.08 -8.81 8.76
C SER A 73 2.31 -8.09 8.19
N GLU A 74 2.20 -6.78 8.04
CA GLU A 74 3.19 -5.88 7.39
C GLU A 74 4.60 -6.00 8.00
N ARG A 75 4.71 -6.46 9.24
CA ARG A 75 5.98 -6.69 9.95
C ARG A 75 6.82 -7.82 9.33
N LYS A 76 6.19 -8.87 8.78
CA LYS A 76 6.88 -9.97 8.10
C LYS A 76 7.27 -9.59 6.66
N ALA A 77 6.51 -8.71 6.01
CA ALA A 77 6.83 -8.19 4.69
C ALA A 77 8.15 -7.40 4.70
N ARG A 78 8.37 -6.54 5.70
CA ARG A 78 9.65 -5.81 5.87
C ARG A 78 10.84 -6.73 6.13
N LEU A 79 10.66 -7.80 6.92
CA LEU A 79 11.73 -8.77 7.18
C LEU A 79 12.11 -9.55 5.91
N LEU A 80 11.11 -9.91 5.10
CA LEU A 80 11.32 -10.55 3.80
C LEU A 80 12.02 -9.61 2.81
N GLU A 81 11.63 -8.34 2.76
CA GLU A 81 12.27 -7.32 1.93
C GLU A 81 13.75 -7.10 2.33
N GLN A 82 14.05 -7.13 3.63
CA GLN A 82 15.41 -7.05 4.15
C GLN A 82 16.26 -8.28 3.77
N MET A 83 15.70 -9.49 3.87
CA MET A 83 16.38 -10.73 3.44
C MET A 83 16.57 -10.80 1.92
N GLU A 84 15.61 -10.29 1.15
CA GLU A 84 15.67 -10.25 -0.31
C GLU A 84 16.72 -9.25 -0.80
N ARG A 85 16.86 -8.10 -0.13
CA ARG A 85 17.94 -7.14 -0.36
C ARG A 85 19.32 -7.74 -0.09
N SER A 86 19.46 -8.54 0.97
CA SER A 86 20.70 -9.25 1.29
C SER A 86 21.05 -10.28 0.21
N SER A 87 20.06 -11.05 -0.25
CA SER A 87 20.22 -12.04 -1.32
C SER A 87 20.55 -11.39 -2.68
N ARG A 88 19.95 -10.23 -2.98
CA ARG A 88 20.21 -9.45 -4.21
C ARG A 88 21.61 -8.84 -4.20
N ASN A 89 22.09 -8.37 -3.04
CA ASN A 89 23.48 -7.93 -2.87
C ASN A 89 24.46 -9.07 -3.14
N TRP A 90 24.22 -10.27 -2.60
CA TRP A 90 25.07 -11.43 -2.87
C TRP A 90 25.11 -11.82 -4.35
N ARG A 91 23.96 -11.78 -5.03
CA ARG A 91 23.83 -12.01 -6.48
C ARG A 91 24.61 -10.99 -7.31
N LEU A 92 24.51 -9.70 -6.95
CA LEU A 92 25.28 -8.63 -7.59
C LEU A 92 26.79 -8.77 -7.36
N THR A 93 27.22 -9.33 -6.23
CA THR A 93 28.64 -9.64 -5.98
C THR A 93 29.15 -10.74 -6.91
N LEU A 94 28.33 -11.76 -7.22
CA LEU A 94 28.63 -12.82 -8.19
C LEU A 94 28.59 -12.33 -9.65
N GLU A 95 27.68 -11.43 -10.00
CA GLU A 95 27.67 -10.78 -11.31
C GLU A 95 28.84 -9.79 -11.46
N LYS A 96 29.27 -9.17 -10.35
CA LYS A 96 30.43 -8.27 -10.30
C LYS A 96 31.78 -8.99 -10.53
N THR A 97 31.83 -10.31 -10.51
CA THR A 97 32.99 -11.08 -10.98
C THR A 97 32.99 -11.34 -12.48
N ASN A 98 31.86 -11.19 -13.18
CA ASN A 98 31.73 -11.51 -14.62
C ASN A 98 31.74 -10.29 -15.57
N TRP A 99 31.57 -9.07 -15.08
CA TRP A 99 31.44 -7.84 -15.91
C TRP A 99 32.76 -7.14 -16.26
N ARG A 100 33.95 -7.64 -15.86
CA ARG A 100 35.24 -7.02 -16.24
C ARG A 100 35.62 -7.20 -17.71
N GLN A 101 34.84 -7.93 -18.49
CA GLN A 101 35.03 -8.07 -19.94
C GLN A 101 33.78 -7.60 -20.68
N ARG A 102 33.97 -6.55 -21.50
CA ARG A 102 33.10 -6.00 -22.56
C ARG A 102 32.33 -4.71 -22.24
N LEU A 103 32.95 -3.61 -22.67
CA LEU A 103 32.37 -2.34 -23.16
C LEU A 103 33.18 -2.00 -24.43
N ARG A 104 32.74 -1.38 -25.54
CA ARG A 104 31.51 -0.72 -26.08
C ARG A 104 31.84 -0.44 -27.60
N PRO A 105 30.90 -0.12 -28.53
CA PRO A 105 30.38 1.27 -28.68
C PRO A 105 28.93 1.44 -29.23
N LYS A 106 28.51 2.73 -29.31
CA LYS A 106 27.21 3.39 -29.67
C LYS A 106 26.92 3.45 -31.21
N PRO A 107 25.93 4.23 -31.74
CA PRO A 107 24.48 4.44 -31.45
C PRO A 107 23.60 4.36 -32.76
N ARG A 108 22.25 4.49 -32.68
CA ARG A 108 21.44 5.15 -33.76
C ARG A 108 19.97 5.43 -33.39
N ARG A 109 19.43 6.51 -33.97
CA ARG A 109 18.06 7.06 -33.87
C ARG A 109 17.15 6.54 -35.00
N SER A 110 15.84 6.45 -34.74
CA SER A 110 14.66 6.73 -35.61
C SER A 110 13.43 6.31 -34.78
N GLY A 111 12.27 6.97 -34.74
CA GLY A 111 11.50 7.70 -35.74
C GLY A 111 10.16 6.95 -35.93
N LEU A 112 9.05 7.69 -36.12
CA LEU A 112 7.66 7.25 -36.42
C LEU A 112 6.73 7.10 -35.20
N SER A 113 5.43 7.39 -35.25
CA SER A 113 4.59 8.40 -35.92
C SER A 113 3.22 8.27 -35.25
N SER A 114 2.53 9.39 -35.09
CA SER A 114 1.27 9.54 -34.37
C SER A 114 0.11 8.71 -34.92
N ALA A 115 -0.65 8.07 -34.02
CA ALA A 115 -2.03 7.65 -34.27
C ALA A 115 -2.98 8.62 -33.56
N SER A 116 -3.87 9.26 -34.33
CA SER A 116 -4.93 10.12 -33.84
C SER A 116 -6.00 9.28 -33.16
N VAL A 117 -6.22 9.51 -31.87
CA VAL A 117 -7.34 8.93 -31.11
C VAL A 117 -8.39 10.02 -30.94
N HIS A 118 -9.60 9.79 -31.44
CA HIS A 118 -10.74 10.68 -31.19
C HIS A 118 -11.10 10.64 -29.71
N HIS A 119 -10.92 11.78 -29.01
CA HIS A 119 -11.28 11.93 -27.61
C HIS A 119 -12.75 12.38 -27.55
N GLY A 120 -13.59 11.54 -26.94
CA GLY A 120 -15.01 11.84 -26.73
C GLY A 120 -15.19 13.09 -25.88
N ASN A 121 -16.24 13.86 -26.19
CA ASN A 121 -16.58 15.11 -25.49
C ASN A 121 -16.69 14.91 -23.97
N HIS A 122 -15.84 15.58 -23.20
CA HIS A 122 -15.92 15.62 -21.73
C HIS A 122 -17.03 16.60 -21.31
N SER A 123 -18.28 16.13 -21.29
CA SER A 123 -19.43 16.87 -20.77
C SER A 123 -19.42 16.93 -19.23
N LEU A 124 -18.44 17.63 -18.66
CA LEU A 124 -18.36 17.90 -17.23
C LEU A 124 -18.25 19.41 -17.02
N ASN A 125 -18.98 19.95 -16.04
CA ASN A 125 -18.87 21.35 -15.59
C ASN A 125 -17.51 21.54 -14.88
N ILE A 126 -16.43 21.60 -15.66
CA ILE A 126 -15.06 21.79 -15.19
C ILE A 126 -14.61 23.21 -15.55
N CYS A 127 -13.91 23.88 -14.63
CA CYS A 127 -13.24 25.14 -14.92
C CYS A 127 -12.21 24.96 -16.04
N ARG A 128 -12.45 25.58 -17.20
CA ARG A 128 -11.55 25.53 -18.36
C ARG A 128 -10.48 26.61 -18.21
N ALA A 129 -9.21 26.20 -18.15
CA ALA A 129 -8.08 27.11 -18.27
C ALA A 129 -7.68 27.21 -19.75
N SER A 130 -7.85 28.38 -20.37
CA SER A 130 -7.45 28.60 -21.77
C SER A 130 -5.99 29.03 -21.84
N VAL A 131 -5.14 28.24 -22.50
CA VAL A 131 -3.77 28.64 -22.85
C VAL A 131 -3.77 29.05 -24.32
N SER A 132 -3.69 30.36 -24.59
CA SER A 132 -3.53 30.87 -25.95
C SER A 132 -2.06 30.78 -26.37
N LEU A 133 -1.75 29.92 -27.35
CA LEU A 133 -0.43 29.95 -27.97
C LEU A 133 -0.30 31.21 -28.84
N SER A 134 0.73 32.02 -28.57
CA SER A 134 0.96 33.23 -29.34
C SER A 134 1.28 32.90 -30.79
N ARG A 135 0.82 33.76 -31.72
CA ARG A 135 1.19 33.71 -33.14
C ARG A 135 2.70 33.45 -33.32
N PRO A 136 3.10 32.55 -34.24
CA PRO A 136 4.51 32.29 -34.48
C PRO A 136 5.26 33.59 -34.82
N ARG A 137 6.36 33.84 -34.09
CA ARG A 137 7.24 34.99 -34.34
C ARG A 137 8.00 34.76 -35.66
N ARG A 138 7.51 35.40 -36.71
CA ARG A 138 8.20 35.84 -37.95
C ARG A 138 9.02 34.86 -38.81
N ALA A 139 9.22 33.60 -38.46
CA ALA A 139 10.19 32.77 -39.21
C ALA A 139 9.62 31.75 -40.22
N ALA A 140 8.29 31.62 -40.39
CA ALA A 140 7.71 30.61 -41.29
C ALA A 140 6.67 31.14 -42.27
N LEU A 141 6.67 32.45 -42.57
CA LEU A 141 5.81 33.04 -43.60
C LEU A 141 6.69 33.74 -44.64
N VAL A 142 7.45 32.93 -45.39
CA VAL A 142 8.12 33.36 -46.63
C VAL A 142 7.09 33.29 -47.75
N ALA A 143 6.08 34.17 -47.69
CA ALA A 143 5.26 34.63 -48.79
C ALA A 143 4.17 35.53 -48.22
N VAL A 144 3.87 36.62 -48.92
CA VAL A 144 2.73 37.53 -48.68
C VAL A 144 2.97 38.61 -47.61
N ARG A 145 3.38 39.79 -48.10
CA ARG A 145 3.28 41.10 -47.44
C ARG A 145 1.80 41.56 -47.35
N GLY A 146 0.92 40.71 -46.84
CA GLY A 146 -0.52 40.97 -46.77
C GLY A 146 -1.03 41.05 -45.33
N LYS A 147 -2.10 41.83 -45.14
CA LYS A 147 -2.87 41.90 -43.89
C LYS A 147 -3.46 40.50 -43.61
N LEU A 148 -2.91 39.78 -42.63
CA LEU A 148 -3.42 38.47 -42.21
C LEU A 148 -4.72 38.65 -41.41
N SER A 149 -5.79 37.98 -41.83
CA SER A 149 -7.06 37.87 -41.08
C SER A 149 -7.11 36.54 -40.32
N LYS A 150 -7.78 36.52 -39.17
CA LYS A 150 -8.00 35.30 -38.37
C LYS A 150 -9.05 34.43 -39.08
N LEU A 151 -8.69 33.21 -39.49
CA LEU A 151 -9.55 32.31 -40.29
C LEU A 151 -10.35 31.29 -39.45
N GLY A 152 -10.16 31.26 -38.14
CA GLY A 152 -10.76 30.28 -37.24
C GLY A 152 -9.79 29.89 -36.14
N GLU A 153 -10.26 29.15 -35.14
CA GLU A 153 -9.43 28.59 -34.07
C GLU A 153 -9.76 27.12 -33.91
N ASP A 154 -8.72 26.29 -33.92
CA ASP A 154 -8.84 24.88 -33.52
C ASP A 154 -8.71 24.81 -31.99
N ILE A 155 -9.78 24.38 -31.32
CA ILE A 155 -9.80 24.22 -29.86
C ILE A 155 -9.49 22.75 -29.56
N THR A 156 -8.36 22.50 -28.89
CA THR A 156 -8.06 21.18 -28.32
C THR A 156 -8.30 21.24 -26.81
N GLU A 157 -9.25 20.45 -26.31
CA GLU A 157 -9.46 20.29 -24.88
C GLU A 157 -8.56 19.16 -24.36
N THR A 158 -7.63 19.50 -23.47
CA THR A 158 -6.80 18.51 -22.75
C THR A 158 -7.24 18.46 -21.30
N LEU A 159 -7.61 17.27 -20.81
CA LEU A 159 -7.91 17.07 -19.39
C LEU A 159 -6.59 16.95 -18.61
N GLU A 160 -6.36 17.92 -17.73
CA GLU A 160 -5.18 17.98 -16.85
C GLU A 160 -5.62 17.89 -15.39
N VAL A 161 -4.71 17.42 -14.52
CA VAL A 161 -4.93 17.36 -13.08
C VAL A 161 -3.88 18.18 -12.36
N ILE A 162 -4.30 19.14 -11.54
CA ILE A 162 -3.41 19.80 -10.59
C ILE A 162 -3.42 18.96 -9.31
N PRO A 163 -2.30 18.33 -8.92
CA PRO A 163 -2.21 17.63 -7.65
C PRO A 163 -2.53 18.57 -6.49
N ARG A 164 -2.96 18.00 -5.36
CA ARG A 164 -3.28 18.80 -4.18
C ARG A 164 -2.11 19.72 -3.80
N GLN A 165 -2.44 20.93 -3.32
CA GLN A 165 -1.46 21.90 -2.86
C GLN A 165 -1.61 22.16 -1.37
N TRP A 166 -0.51 22.07 -0.64
CA TRP A 166 -0.44 22.40 0.78
C TRP A 166 -0.11 23.88 0.95
N LYS A 167 -0.85 24.55 1.85
CA LYS A 167 -0.57 25.95 2.21
C LYS A 167 -0.66 26.12 3.72
N VAL A 168 0.25 26.91 4.26
CA VAL A 168 0.23 27.38 5.65
C VAL A 168 -0.33 28.80 5.64
N ILE A 169 -1.48 29.00 6.27
CA ILE A 169 -2.07 30.33 6.43
C ILE A 169 -1.57 30.90 7.76
N GLN A 170 -0.74 31.93 7.69
CA GLN A 170 -0.31 32.67 8.87
C GLN A 170 -1.25 33.86 9.08
N THR A 171 -2.04 33.82 10.15
CA THR A 171 -2.90 34.96 10.51
C THR A 171 -2.21 35.83 11.56
N VAL A 172 -1.64 36.94 11.11
CA VAL A 172 -1.02 37.95 11.99
C VAL A 172 -2.12 38.83 12.58
N ARG A 173 -2.24 38.85 13.91
CA ARG A 173 -3.17 39.71 14.64
C ARG A 173 -2.38 40.80 15.35
N GLU A 174 -2.24 41.93 14.68
CA GLU A 174 -1.53 43.09 15.20
C GLU A 174 -2.19 43.59 16.49
N LYS A 175 -1.36 43.93 17.47
CA LYS A 175 -1.79 44.49 18.75
C LYS A 175 -1.39 45.94 18.77
N PHE A 176 -2.34 46.81 19.05
CA PHE A 176 -2.10 48.24 19.17
C PHE A 176 -2.29 48.66 20.61
N THR A 177 -1.45 49.56 21.11
CA THR A 177 -1.62 50.20 22.40
C THR A 177 -1.90 51.68 22.17
N CYS A 178 -2.94 52.20 22.79
CA CYS A 178 -3.18 53.65 22.80
C CYS A 178 -2.32 54.27 23.91
N ARG A 179 -1.52 55.31 23.60
CA ARG A 179 -0.68 55.99 24.60
C ARG A 179 -1.48 56.86 25.57
N GLU A 180 -2.66 57.34 25.17
CA GLU A 180 -3.49 58.21 26.01
C GLU A 180 -4.33 57.44 27.02
N CYS A 181 -4.87 56.28 26.64
CA CYS A 181 -5.74 55.48 27.51
C CYS A 181 -5.11 54.15 27.95
N GLU A 182 -3.85 53.89 27.59
CA GLU A 182 -3.08 52.66 27.88
C GLU A 182 -3.77 51.33 27.49
N LYS A 183 -4.86 51.42 26.72
CA LYS A 183 -5.67 50.26 26.33
C LYS A 183 -5.05 49.53 25.16
N ILE A 184 -4.99 48.20 25.26
CA ILE A 184 -4.52 47.32 24.19
C ILE A 184 -5.71 46.85 23.36
N THR A 185 -5.69 47.10 22.06
CA THR A 185 -6.69 46.62 21.11
C THR A 185 -6.08 45.57 20.18
N GLN A 186 -6.86 44.51 19.90
CA GLN A 186 -6.45 43.44 19.01
C GLN A 186 -7.68 42.94 18.23
N PRO A 187 -7.59 42.73 16.90
CA PRO A 187 -8.65 42.09 16.14
C PRO A 187 -8.97 40.69 16.70
N PRO A 188 -10.22 40.21 16.70
CA PRO A 188 -10.57 38.89 17.24
C PRO A 188 -9.83 37.75 16.53
N ALA A 189 -9.71 36.61 17.21
CA ALA A 189 -9.08 35.43 16.60
C ALA A 189 -9.95 34.90 15.46
N PRO A 190 -9.35 34.44 14.34
CA PRO A 190 -10.08 33.68 13.34
C PRO A 190 -10.76 32.47 13.96
N PHE A 191 -11.92 32.13 13.41
CA PHE A 191 -12.64 30.94 13.84
C PHE A 191 -11.89 29.67 13.41
N HIS A 192 -11.72 28.75 14.35
CA HIS A 192 -11.21 27.40 14.10
C HIS A 192 -12.21 26.38 14.63
N VAL A 193 -12.37 25.27 13.89
CA VAL A 193 -13.28 24.17 14.28
C VAL A 193 -12.90 23.61 15.65
N THR A 194 -11.60 23.44 15.89
CA THR A 194 -11.06 23.04 17.19
C THR A 194 -10.43 24.27 17.85
N PRO A 195 -10.79 24.62 19.11
CA PRO A 195 -10.15 25.71 19.83
C PRO A 195 -8.63 25.51 19.87
N ARG A 196 -7.87 26.54 19.44
CA ARG A 196 -6.39 26.51 19.34
C ARG A 196 -5.86 25.38 18.42
N GLY A 197 -6.69 24.85 17.52
CA GLY A 197 -6.27 23.84 16.56
C GLY A 197 -5.40 24.43 15.45
N PHE A 198 -4.42 23.66 14.99
CA PHE A 198 -3.58 24.04 13.85
C PHE A 198 -4.23 23.73 12.49
N ALA A 199 -5.22 22.83 12.46
CA ALA A 199 -5.86 22.38 11.24
C ALA A 199 -6.96 23.35 10.79
N GLY A 200 -6.88 23.80 9.54
CA GLY A 200 -7.94 24.59 8.91
C GLY A 200 -9.16 23.74 8.52
N PRO A 201 -10.33 24.36 8.29
CA PRO A 201 -11.57 23.65 7.97
C PRO A 201 -11.46 22.82 6.69
N SER A 202 -10.78 23.31 5.65
CA SER A 202 -10.59 22.56 4.40
C SER A 202 -9.76 21.29 4.58
N LEU A 203 -8.73 21.32 5.44
CA LEU A 203 -7.93 20.14 5.76
C LEU A 203 -8.78 19.10 6.52
N LEU A 204 -9.57 19.55 7.48
CA LEU A 204 -10.47 18.68 8.25
C LEU A 204 -11.54 18.04 7.35
N ALA A 205 -12.16 18.82 6.46
CA ALA A 205 -13.13 18.33 5.50
C ALA A 205 -12.52 17.26 4.58
N MET A 206 -11.29 17.47 4.08
CA MET A 206 -10.58 16.50 3.27
C MET A 206 -10.31 15.20 4.04
N ILE A 207 -9.79 15.28 5.26
CA ILE A 207 -9.49 14.09 6.10
C ILE A 207 -10.77 13.25 6.31
N LEU A 208 -11.89 13.91 6.62
CA LEU A 208 -13.18 13.24 6.81
C LEU A 208 -13.71 12.63 5.52
N PHE A 209 -13.72 13.40 4.42
CA PHE A 209 -14.20 12.93 3.13
C PHE A 209 -13.41 11.72 2.66
N GLU A 210 -12.08 11.77 2.75
CA GLU A 210 -11.26 10.64 2.35
C GLU A 210 -11.45 9.42 3.24
N LYS A 211 -11.65 9.64 4.55
CA LYS A 211 -11.88 8.54 5.49
C LYS A 211 -13.21 7.85 5.25
N PHE A 212 -14.29 8.63 5.12
CA PHE A 212 -15.65 8.10 5.14
C PHE A 212 -16.25 7.93 3.75
N ALA A 213 -16.02 8.86 2.81
CA ALA A 213 -16.55 8.77 1.45
C ALA A 213 -15.66 7.94 0.51
N GLN A 214 -14.33 8.03 0.67
CA GLN A 214 -13.37 7.27 -0.17
C GLN A 214 -12.79 6.04 0.52
N HIS A 215 -13.25 5.73 1.73
CA HIS A 215 -12.80 4.58 2.52
C HIS A 215 -11.27 4.48 2.66
N GLN A 216 -10.56 5.61 2.66
CA GLN A 216 -9.12 5.65 2.83
C GLN A 216 -8.76 5.65 4.31
N PRO A 217 -8.17 4.58 4.86
CA PRO A 217 -7.86 4.50 6.28
C PRO A 217 -6.78 5.53 6.66
N LEU A 218 -6.80 5.97 7.93
CA LEU A 218 -5.98 7.09 8.40
C LEU A 218 -4.46 6.84 8.30
N ASN A 219 -4.00 5.59 8.42
CA ASN A 219 -2.60 5.23 8.20
C ASN A 219 -2.18 5.52 6.75
N ARG A 220 -3.03 5.15 5.78
CA ARG A 220 -2.78 5.40 4.36
C ARG A 220 -2.84 6.88 4.01
N GLN A 221 -3.67 7.65 4.71
CA GLN A 221 -3.67 9.10 4.57
C GLN A 221 -2.37 9.70 5.11
N SER A 222 -1.96 9.33 6.32
CA SER A 222 -0.71 9.78 6.97
C SER A 222 0.52 9.50 6.10
N GLU A 223 0.67 8.28 5.58
CA GLU A 223 1.80 7.93 4.71
C GLU A 223 1.82 8.75 3.41
N ARG A 224 0.66 9.04 2.84
CA ARG A 224 0.54 9.84 1.62
C ARG A 224 0.87 11.31 1.90
N TYR A 225 0.41 11.86 3.03
CA TYR A 225 0.80 13.21 3.47
C TYR A 225 2.30 13.31 3.70
N ALA A 226 2.92 12.29 4.30
CA ALA A 226 4.37 12.25 4.51
C ALA A 226 5.15 12.27 3.18
N ARG A 227 4.65 11.59 2.14
CA ARG A 227 5.23 11.64 0.78
C ARG A 227 5.11 13.02 0.12
N GLU A 228 4.17 13.84 0.58
CA GLU A 228 3.96 15.21 0.12
C GLU A 228 4.71 16.22 1.00
N GLY A 229 5.54 15.75 1.94
CA GLY A 229 6.33 16.58 2.85
C GLY A 229 5.58 17.04 4.10
N ILE A 230 4.39 16.50 4.37
CA ILE A 230 3.56 16.85 5.52
C ILE A 230 3.51 15.67 6.50
N ASP A 231 4.28 15.77 7.58
CA ASP A 231 4.29 14.77 8.64
C ASP A 231 3.12 14.97 9.61
N LEU A 232 2.07 14.16 9.44
CA LEU A 232 0.92 14.12 10.34
C LEU A 232 0.78 12.70 10.90
N SER A 233 0.99 12.57 12.22
CA SER A 233 0.88 11.29 12.89
C SER A 233 -0.57 10.76 12.86
N LEU A 234 -0.70 9.43 12.87
CA LEU A 234 -2.00 8.76 12.93
C LEU A 234 -2.83 9.19 14.15
N SER A 235 -2.19 9.38 15.31
CA SER A 235 -2.85 9.86 16.53
C SER A 235 -3.40 11.28 16.35
N THR A 236 -2.66 12.17 15.69
CA THR A 236 -3.12 13.52 15.39
C THR A 236 -4.34 13.49 14.48
N LEU A 237 -4.30 12.71 13.40
CA LEU A 237 -5.43 12.55 12.49
C LEU A 237 -6.66 11.97 13.22
N ALA A 238 -6.48 10.95 14.06
CA ALA A 238 -7.56 10.35 14.83
C ALA A 238 -8.21 11.37 15.80
N ASN A 239 -7.38 12.15 16.50
CA ASN A 239 -7.87 13.22 17.39
C ASN A 239 -8.67 14.28 16.61
N GLN A 240 -8.21 14.69 15.42
CA GLN A 240 -8.95 15.64 14.59
C GLN A 240 -10.28 15.09 14.08
N VAL A 241 -10.33 13.80 13.71
CA VAL A 241 -11.61 13.14 13.37
C VAL A 241 -12.57 13.16 14.56
N GLY A 242 -12.09 12.90 15.77
CA GLY A 242 -12.90 12.99 16.99
C GLY A 242 -13.41 14.41 17.26
N ALA A 243 -12.56 15.42 17.11
CA ALA A 243 -12.95 16.83 17.26
C ALA A 243 -14.03 17.23 16.24
N CYS A 244 -13.89 16.81 14.99
CA CYS A 244 -14.91 17.08 13.98
C CYS A 244 -16.23 16.34 14.25
N ALA A 245 -16.18 15.10 14.74
CA ALA A 245 -17.37 14.36 15.13
C ALA A 245 -18.13 15.08 16.25
N ALA A 246 -17.41 15.63 17.24
CA ALA A 246 -18.02 16.47 18.27
C ALA A 246 -18.64 17.76 17.70
N ALA A 247 -17.93 18.44 16.79
CA ALA A 247 -18.43 19.66 16.15
C ALA A 247 -19.67 19.43 15.26
N LEU A 248 -19.76 18.27 14.62
CA LEU A 248 -20.89 17.89 13.75
C LEU A 248 -22.08 17.29 14.51
N LYS A 249 -21.93 17.01 15.81
CA LYS A 249 -22.98 16.40 16.63
C LYS A 249 -24.33 17.14 16.59
N PRO A 250 -24.40 18.48 16.63
CA PRO A 250 -25.68 19.18 16.54
C PRO A 250 -26.42 18.93 15.23
N ILE A 251 -25.69 18.89 14.11
CA ILE A 251 -26.26 18.59 12.78
C ILE A 251 -26.72 17.14 12.73
N HIS A 252 -25.91 16.22 13.26
CA HIS A 252 -26.31 14.81 13.39
C HIS A 252 -27.63 14.67 14.14
N SER A 253 -27.78 15.33 15.30
CA SER A 253 -29.01 15.27 16.09
C SER A 253 -30.23 15.83 15.35
N LEU A 254 -30.06 16.85 14.50
CA LEU A 254 -31.15 17.35 13.65
C LEU A 254 -31.52 16.35 12.54
N ILE A 255 -30.53 15.72 11.90
CA ILE A 255 -30.77 14.67 10.89
C ILE A 255 -31.46 13.46 11.53
N GLU A 256 -31.01 13.06 12.71
CA GLU A 256 -31.58 11.99 13.51
C GLU A 256 -33.05 12.25 13.83
N ALA A 257 -33.37 13.41 14.40
CA ALA A 257 -34.75 13.80 14.67
C ALA A 257 -35.59 13.85 13.38
N HIS A 258 -35.04 14.35 12.28
CA HIS A 258 -35.73 14.42 11.00
C HIS A 258 -36.03 13.04 10.39
N VAL A 259 -35.10 12.08 10.50
CA VAL A 259 -35.29 10.72 10.00
C VAL A 259 -36.29 9.98 10.89
N LEU A 260 -36.13 10.04 12.21
CA LEU A 260 -36.99 9.32 13.16
C LEU A 260 -38.42 9.86 13.22
N ALA A 261 -38.67 11.09 12.77
CA ALA A 261 -40.02 11.65 12.60
C ALA A 261 -40.79 11.11 11.38
N ALA A 262 -40.21 10.18 10.60
CA ALA A 262 -40.91 9.57 9.47
C ALA A 262 -42.02 8.62 9.92
N GLU A 263 -43.13 8.59 9.19
CA GLU A 263 -44.20 7.59 9.42
C GLU A 263 -43.71 6.17 9.12
N ARG A 264 -42.82 6.03 8.12
CA ARG A 264 -42.22 4.74 7.74
C ARG A 264 -40.70 4.84 7.66
N LEU A 265 -40.04 3.92 8.36
CA LEU A 265 -38.59 3.77 8.37
C LEU A 265 -38.17 2.46 7.71
N HIS A 266 -37.16 2.53 6.84
CA HIS A 266 -36.47 1.36 6.31
C HIS A 266 -35.20 1.14 7.14
N GLY A 267 -35.15 0.04 7.89
CA GLY A 267 -34.00 -0.34 8.69
C GLY A 267 -33.21 -1.47 8.03
N ASP A 268 -31.90 -1.32 7.88
CA ASP A 268 -31.00 -2.44 7.57
C ASP A 268 -29.91 -2.61 8.64
N ASP A 269 -29.57 -3.85 8.94
CA ASP A 269 -28.55 -4.24 9.93
C ASP A 269 -27.39 -4.93 9.21
N THR A 270 -26.24 -4.28 9.21
CA THR A 270 -24.99 -4.83 8.71
C THR A 270 -24.07 -5.21 9.86
N THR A 271 -23.70 -6.49 9.95
CA THR A 271 -22.72 -6.95 10.94
C THR A 271 -21.30 -6.59 10.54
N VAL A 272 -20.51 -6.07 11.49
CA VAL A 272 -19.09 -5.73 11.30
C VAL A 272 -18.23 -6.28 12.44
N PRO A 273 -17.01 -6.79 12.17
CA PRO A 273 -16.12 -7.23 13.25
C PRO A 273 -15.59 -6.03 14.04
N ILE A 274 -15.76 -6.04 15.37
CA ILE A 274 -15.26 -5.02 16.28
C ILE A 274 -14.13 -5.61 17.13
N LEU A 275 -13.06 -4.85 17.33
CA LEU A 275 -12.03 -5.20 18.30
C LEU A 275 -12.56 -4.99 19.74
N ALA A 276 -12.64 -6.07 20.50
CA ALA A 276 -12.92 -6.05 21.95
C ALA A 276 -11.66 -6.46 22.73
N LYS A 277 -11.72 -6.41 24.07
CA LYS A 277 -10.59 -6.79 24.95
C LYS A 277 -10.10 -8.22 24.63
N GLY A 278 -9.02 -8.32 23.86
CA GLY A 278 -8.37 -9.59 23.51
C GLY A 278 -9.12 -10.49 22.51
N LYS A 279 -10.27 -10.08 21.98
CA LYS A 279 -11.05 -10.88 21.02
C LYS A 279 -11.77 -10.00 20.00
N THR A 280 -12.06 -10.56 18.83
CA THR A 280 -12.96 -9.94 17.86
C THR A 280 -14.40 -10.31 18.22
N ASP A 281 -15.23 -9.31 18.37
CA ASP A 281 -16.66 -9.43 18.69
C ASP A 281 -17.49 -9.02 17.45
N THR A 282 -18.73 -9.48 17.36
CA THR A 282 -19.61 -9.06 16.25
C THR A 282 -20.32 -7.77 16.64
N GLY A 283 -20.05 -6.71 15.89
CA GLY A 283 -20.79 -5.46 15.91
C GLY A 283 -21.94 -5.44 14.93
N ARG A 284 -22.90 -4.55 15.15
CA ARG A 284 -24.02 -4.30 14.24
C ARG A 284 -24.11 -2.81 13.94
N VAL A 285 -24.29 -2.49 12.67
CA VAL A 285 -24.51 -1.12 12.19
C VAL A 285 -25.93 -1.06 11.67
N TRP A 286 -26.75 -0.22 12.29
CA TRP A 286 -28.13 0.00 11.88
C TRP A 286 -28.20 1.23 10.97
N THR A 287 -28.75 1.05 9.78
CA THR A 287 -29.05 2.15 8.86
C THR A 287 -30.57 2.37 8.88
N TYR A 288 -31.00 3.60 9.12
CA TYR A 288 -32.40 4.01 8.98
C TYR A 288 -32.51 4.97 7.81
N ALA A 289 -33.27 4.60 6.79
CA ALA A 289 -33.60 5.45 5.68
C ALA A 289 -35.08 5.87 5.77
N ARG A 290 -35.31 7.18 5.74
CA ARG A 290 -36.62 7.74 5.51
C ARG A 290 -36.91 7.72 4.01
N ASP A 291 -37.96 7.01 3.62
CA ASP A 291 -38.47 7.04 2.23
C ASP A 291 -39.99 7.04 2.22
N ASP A 292 -40.55 8.24 2.16
CA ASP A 292 -42.00 8.50 2.12
C ASP A 292 -42.54 8.51 0.68
N GLN A 293 -41.72 8.25 -0.36
CA GLN A 293 -42.19 8.25 -1.73
C GLN A 293 -42.57 6.86 -2.26
N PRO A 294 -43.67 6.74 -3.03
CA PRO A 294 -44.00 5.53 -3.76
C PRO A 294 -43.12 5.39 -5.00
N VAL A 295 -41.88 4.87 -4.86
CA VAL A 295 -40.94 4.29 -5.87
C VAL A 295 -40.72 5.04 -7.21
N ARG A 296 -41.42 6.13 -7.53
CA ARG A 296 -41.57 6.61 -8.91
C ARG A 296 -41.44 8.13 -9.12
N ARG A 297 -40.96 8.92 -8.16
CA ARG A 297 -40.53 10.29 -8.46
C ARG A 297 -39.19 10.60 -7.80
N ALA A 298 -38.32 11.21 -8.59
CA ALA A 298 -36.99 11.58 -8.18
C ALA A 298 -37.05 12.97 -7.50
N ILE A 299 -36.16 13.17 -6.53
CA ILE A 299 -35.75 14.47 -5.97
C ILE A 299 -36.69 15.04 -4.88
N ALA A 300 -36.88 14.30 -3.78
CA ALA A 300 -37.10 14.92 -2.47
C ALA A 300 -35.95 14.48 -1.55
N ALA A 301 -35.47 15.39 -0.69
CA ALA A 301 -34.27 15.19 0.12
C ALA A 301 -34.34 13.88 0.91
N ARG A 302 -33.52 12.90 0.51
CA ARG A 302 -33.40 11.60 1.17
C ARG A 302 -32.58 11.80 2.44
N GLY A 303 -33.22 11.71 3.60
CA GLY A 303 -32.54 11.61 4.88
C GLY A 303 -32.20 10.15 5.18
N SER A 304 -30.91 9.84 5.34
CA SER A 304 -30.45 8.56 5.87
C SER A 304 -29.69 8.80 7.16
N LEU A 305 -30.09 8.11 8.23
CA LEU A 305 -29.42 8.08 9.52
C LEU A 305 -28.66 6.76 9.65
N LEU A 306 -27.41 6.83 10.11
CA LEU A 306 -26.60 5.66 10.42
C LEU A 306 -26.39 5.61 11.93
N CYS A 307 -27.01 4.66 12.62
CA CYS A 307 -26.83 4.42 14.04
C CYS A 307 -25.92 3.21 14.25
N PHE A 308 -24.83 3.41 14.98
CA PHE A 308 -23.95 2.31 15.37
C PHE A 308 -24.28 1.87 16.79
N ALA A 309 -24.71 0.62 16.96
CA ALA A 309 -24.96 0.03 18.26
C ALA A 309 -24.12 -1.24 18.42
N ARG A 310 -23.30 -1.28 19.47
CA ARG A 310 -22.62 -2.52 19.83
C ARG A 310 -23.65 -3.49 20.41
N SER A 311 -23.99 -4.52 19.65
CA SER A 311 -24.94 -5.55 20.07
C SER A 311 -24.49 -6.94 19.63
N THR A 312 -24.66 -7.90 20.54
CA THR A 312 -24.42 -9.32 20.30
C THR A 312 -25.62 -10.05 19.67
N THR A 313 -26.82 -9.48 19.67
CA THR A 313 -28.05 -10.14 19.18
C THR A 313 -28.94 -9.20 18.38
N ARG A 314 -29.69 -9.72 17.39
CA ARG A 314 -30.64 -8.92 16.59
C ARG A 314 -31.77 -8.31 17.43
N ALA A 315 -32.06 -8.91 18.59
CA ALA A 315 -33.09 -8.50 19.55
C ALA A 315 -32.60 -7.55 20.65
N SER A 316 -31.34 -7.10 20.62
CA SER A 316 -30.82 -6.17 21.62
C SER A 316 -31.65 -4.89 21.68
N ARG A 317 -31.86 -4.34 22.88
CA ARG A 317 -32.67 -3.15 23.16
C ARG A 317 -32.23 -1.84 22.47
N ALA A 318 -31.06 -1.75 21.87
CA ALA A 318 -30.55 -0.48 21.31
C ALA A 318 -31.45 0.15 20.21
N PRO A 319 -31.96 -0.60 19.20
CA PRO A 319 -32.89 -0.07 18.20
C PRO A 319 -34.22 0.37 18.82
N LEU A 320 -34.71 -0.38 19.81
CA LEU A 320 -35.98 -0.13 20.48
C LEU A 320 -35.89 1.06 21.45
N GLU A 321 -34.78 1.25 22.16
CA GLU A 321 -34.58 2.41 23.03
C GLU A 321 -34.44 3.71 22.22
N ASP A 322 -33.80 3.68 21.05
CA ASP A 322 -33.70 4.83 20.15
C ASP A 322 -35.08 5.18 19.53
N LEU A 323 -35.88 4.19 19.13
CA LEU A 323 -37.24 4.40 18.64
C LEU A 323 -38.21 4.84 19.76
N HIS A 324 -38.13 4.24 20.95
CA HIS A 324 -39.00 4.57 22.07
C HIS A 324 -38.72 5.93 22.72
N ARG A 325 -37.47 6.43 22.64
CA ARG A 325 -37.15 7.79 23.12
C ARG A 325 -37.86 8.89 22.33
N HIS A 326 -38.23 8.61 21.08
CA HIS A 326 -38.87 9.55 20.17
C HIS A 326 -40.36 9.31 19.96
N SER A 327 -40.90 8.13 20.32
CA SER A 327 -42.34 7.83 20.25
C SER A 327 -43.13 8.27 21.49
N ALA A 328 -42.50 8.93 22.46
CA ALA A 328 -43.11 9.35 23.73
C ALA A 328 -43.34 10.87 23.85
N GLY A 329 -43.26 11.61 22.72
CA GLY A 329 -43.55 13.03 22.62
C GLY A 329 -44.64 13.32 21.62
#